data_AF-L9ZRB4-F1
#
_entry.id   AF-L9ZRB4-F1
#
_cell.length_a   1.000
_cell.length_b   1.000
_cell.length_c   1.000
_cell.angle_alpha   90.00
_cell.angle_beta   90.00
_cell.angle_gamma   90.00
#
_symmetry.space_group_name_H-M   'P 1'
#
loop_
_entity.id
_entity.type
_entity.pdbx_description
1 polymer ?
#
loop_
_entity_poly.entity_id
_entity_poly.type
_entity_poly.pdbx_seq_one_letter_code
_entity_poly.pdbx_strand_id
1 'polypeptide(L)'
;MLAVASFIPDQVRQHFGDTRQQLRSHVENSKPVVDEPRDARQADLRRVGQDIYLSSEKDFISSIEELTETDLYQQLEAAATTGASDGTQLNELQDTLAEMDVDFTESAAHFGDSLIEAVGPVGVRWEESQETDKDVTADSSQPLPDREPDARPQMIADFYDFDTIEGFQEDLVHHLRCQVRDCYIEMGIAPPEAFRVLGPGFYENIGWYRHHEFYPDYYNYHAEIDDWQEEHTPEGLLG
;
A
#
# COMPACT_ATOMS: atom_id res chain seq x y z
N MET A 1 5.87 -0.30 -1.29
CA MET A 1 5.53 -1.58 -0.60
C MET A 1 6.73 -2.12 0.17
N LEU A 2 7.83 -2.45 -0.50
CA LEU A 2 9.05 -3.03 0.12
C LEU A 2 9.57 -2.27 1.33
N ALA A 3 9.73 -0.95 1.20
CA ALA A 3 10.14 -0.09 2.30
C ALA A 3 9.25 -0.29 3.54
N VAL A 4 7.94 -0.17 3.36
CA VAL A 4 6.95 -0.31 4.43
C VAL A 4 6.95 -1.72 5.03
N ALA A 5 7.08 -2.78 4.21
CA ALA A 5 7.13 -4.15 4.69
C ALA A 5 8.37 -4.43 5.55
N SER A 6 9.49 -3.74 5.29
CA SER A 6 10.72 -3.86 6.07
C SER A 6 10.76 -3.04 7.37
N PHE A 7 9.71 -2.27 7.66
CA PHE A 7 9.68 -1.42 8.85
C PHE A 7 9.55 -2.21 10.14
N ILE A 8 10.26 -1.75 11.16
CA ILE A 8 9.96 -2.10 12.55
C ILE A 8 8.70 -1.37 13.02
N PRO A 9 7.90 -1.88 13.99
CA PRO A 9 6.70 -1.23 14.48
C PRO A 9 6.89 0.20 14.97
N ASP A 10 8.08 0.55 15.48
CA ASP A 10 8.40 1.94 15.83
C ASP A 10 8.50 2.85 14.60
N GLN A 11 9.05 2.37 13.48
CA GLN A 11 9.06 3.10 12.21
C GLN A 11 7.64 3.21 11.63
N VAL A 12 6.84 2.15 11.69
CA VAL A 12 5.42 2.22 11.28
C VAL A 12 4.67 3.25 12.11
N ARG A 13 4.86 3.26 13.44
CA ARG A 13 4.26 4.27 14.33
C ARG A 13 4.71 5.68 13.97
N GLN A 14 5.99 5.87 13.71
CA GLN A 14 6.57 7.17 13.39
C GLN A 14 6.01 7.76 12.10
N HIS A 15 5.90 6.95 11.04
CA HIS A 15 5.51 7.42 9.70
C HIS A 15 3.99 7.41 9.46
N PHE A 16 3.33 6.37 9.94
CA PHE A 16 1.94 6.06 9.59
C PHE A 16 1.02 5.99 10.81
N GLY A 17 1.50 6.39 12.00
CA GLY A 17 0.70 6.42 13.23
C GLY A 17 -0.54 7.30 13.10
N ASP A 18 -0.42 8.44 12.41
CA ASP A 18 -1.54 9.35 12.15
C ASP A 18 -2.59 8.73 11.23
N THR A 19 -2.17 8.06 10.16
CA THR A 19 -3.07 7.31 9.26
C THR A 19 -3.79 6.20 10.02
N ARG A 20 -3.06 5.42 10.82
CA ARG A 20 -3.63 4.37 11.68
C ARG A 20 -4.65 4.95 12.66
N GLN A 21 -4.33 6.07 13.31
CA GLN A 21 -5.24 6.74 14.24
C GLN A 21 -6.48 7.25 13.51
N GLN A 22 -6.33 7.86 12.33
CA GLN A 22 -7.44 8.35 11.53
C GLN A 22 -8.39 7.21 11.14
N LEU A 23 -7.87 6.10 10.63
CA LEU A 23 -8.68 4.92 10.29
C LEU A 23 -9.39 4.35 11.52
N ARG A 24 -8.70 4.19 12.65
CA ARG A 24 -9.33 3.67 13.88
C ARG A 24 -10.37 4.60 14.48
N SER A 25 -10.25 5.91 14.30
CA SER A 25 -11.27 6.87 14.75
C SER A 25 -12.63 6.72 14.06
N HIS A 26 -12.69 5.95 12.96
CA HIS A 26 -13.93 5.70 12.24
C HIS A 26 -14.69 4.50 12.83
N VAL A 27 -13.96 3.49 13.28
CA VAL A 27 -14.52 2.27 13.89
C VAL A 27 -14.71 2.45 15.40
N GLU A 28 -13.77 3.13 16.04
CA GLU A 28 -13.76 3.41 17.47
C GLU A 28 -14.11 4.88 17.74
N ASN A 29 -14.80 5.16 18.85
CA ASN A 29 -15.06 6.53 19.32
C ASN A 29 -13.79 7.21 19.87
N SER A 30 -12.68 7.16 19.13
CA SER A 30 -11.41 7.80 19.43
C SER A 30 -11.28 9.12 18.65
N LYS A 31 -10.35 9.98 19.08
CA LYS A 31 -10.18 11.30 18.45
C LYS A 31 -9.47 11.16 17.09
N PRO A 32 -10.04 11.66 15.98
CA PRO A 32 -9.36 11.67 14.69
C PRO A 32 -8.18 12.63 14.67
N VAL A 33 -7.28 12.44 13.70
CA VAL A 33 -6.19 13.38 13.39
C VAL A 33 -6.72 14.55 12.57
N VAL A 34 -7.54 14.25 11.56
CA VAL A 34 -8.26 15.25 10.75
C VAL A 34 -9.71 15.26 11.20
N ASP A 35 -10.14 16.40 11.74
CA ASP A 35 -11.51 16.60 12.19
C ASP A 35 -12.48 16.52 11.00
N GLU A 36 -13.59 15.81 11.22
CA GLU A 36 -14.66 15.72 10.25
C GLU A 36 -15.26 17.11 9.96
N PRO A 37 -15.37 17.51 8.67
CA PRO A 37 -16.05 18.73 8.30
C PRO A 37 -17.49 18.75 8.82
N ARG A 38 -17.98 19.92 9.25
CA ARG A 38 -19.31 20.06 9.88
C ARG A 38 -20.48 19.66 8.97
N ASP A 39 -20.23 19.60 7.66
CA ASP A 39 -21.16 19.27 6.59
C ASP A 39 -21.05 17.81 6.11
N ALA A 40 -20.02 17.07 6.52
CA ALA A 40 -19.88 15.66 6.18
C ALA A 40 -21.01 14.83 6.83
N ARG A 41 -21.57 13.90 6.07
CA ARG A 41 -22.59 12.98 6.56
C ARG A 41 -21.93 11.67 7.01
N GLN A 42 -22.57 11.02 7.98
CA GLN A 42 -22.10 9.75 8.53
C GLN A 42 -22.06 8.60 7.50
N ALA A 43 -22.78 8.73 6.38
CA ALA A 43 -22.83 7.75 5.30
C ALA A 43 -21.84 8.03 4.16
N ASP A 44 -21.09 9.12 4.23
CA ASP A 44 -20.15 9.49 3.17
C ASP A 44 -18.90 8.61 3.27
N LEU A 45 -18.47 8.03 2.14
CA LEU A 45 -17.23 7.25 2.07
C LEU A 45 -16.04 8.17 2.38
N ARG A 46 -15.16 7.67 3.24
CA ARG A 46 -13.98 8.40 3.73
C ARG A 46 -12.75 7.66 3.31
N ARG A 47 -11.93 8.32 2.51
CA ARG A 47 -10.64 7.80 2.09
C ARG A 47 -9.57 8.47 2.92
N VAL A 48 -8.83 7.69 3.68
CA VAL A 48 -7.65 8.14 4.41
C VAL A 48 -6.45 7.85 3.51
N GLY A 49 -5.70 8.89 3.17
CA GLY A 49 -4.50 8.74 2.38
C GLY A 49 -3.34 9.56 2.91
N GLN A 50 -2.13 9.14 2.57
CA GLN A 50 -0.91 9.78 3.02
C GLN A 50 0.17 9.64 1.94
N ASP A 51 0.86 10.74 1.63
CA ASP A 51 1.90 10.74 0.60
C ASP A 51 3.16 10.04 1.08
N ILE A 52 3.74 9.20 0.23
CA ILE A 52 5.01 8.51 0.49
C ILE A 52 6.02 8.95 -0.56
N TYR A 53 7.16 9.45 -0.10
CA TYR A 53 8.30 9.83 -0.92
C TYR A 53 9.46 8.89 -0.58
N LEU A 54 9.93 8.12 -1.57
CA LEU A 54 11.07 7.24 -1.46
C LEU A 54 12.38 8.01 -1.66
N SER A 55 13.42 7.62 -0.94
CA SER A 55 14.77 8.17 -1.14
C SER A 55 15.25 7.88 -2.57
N SER A 56 15.83 8.88 -3.24
CA SER A 56 16.44 8.73 -4.56
C SER A 56 17.83 8.07 -4.54
N GLU A 57 18.11 7.25 -3.52
CA GLU A 57 19.35 6.49 -3.46
C GLU A 57 19.42 5.55 -4.68
N LYS A 58 20.29 5.91 -5.62
CA LYS A 58 20.43 5.23 -6.92
C LYS A 58 20.66 3.73 -6.78
N ASP A 59 21.32 3.34 -5.69
CA ASP A 59 21.66 1.95 -5.42
C ASP A 59 20.38 1.12 -5.17
N PHE A 60 19.35 1.68 -4.53
CA PHE A 60 18.08 0.98 -4.31
C PHE A 60 17.27 0.77 -5.60
N ILE A 61 17.22 1.76 -6.50
CA ILE A 61 16.50 1.63 -7.78
C ILE A 61 17.19 0.59 -8.66
N SER A 62 18.52 0.62 -8.75
CA SER A 62 19.28 -0.40 -9.49
C SER A 62 19.09 -1.79 -8.88
N SER A 63 19.03 -1.90 -7.55
CA SER A 63 18.69 -3.16 -6.91
C SER A 63 17.27 -3.63 -7.20
N ILE A 64 16.25 -2.75 -7.22
CA ILE A 64 14.87 -3.13 -7.58
C ILE A 64 14.72 -3.54 -9.04
N GLU A 65 15.45 -2.92 -9.97
CA GLU A 65 15.41 -3.31 -11.39
C GLU A 65 15.85 -4.78 -11.58
N GLU A 66 16.85 -5.24 -10.81
CA GLU A 66 17.26 -6.66 -10.76
C GLU A 66 16.17 -7.57 -10.14
N LEU A 67 15.28 -7.04 -9.28
CA LEU A 67 14.20 -7.79 -8.63
C LEU A 67 13.00 -8.08 -9.54
N THR A 68 12.84 -7.37 -10.65
CA THR A 68 11.71 -7.57 -11.58
C THR A 68 11.77 -8.90 -12.32
N GLU A 69 12.87 -9.66 -12.21
CA GLU A 69 13.08 -10.95 -12.86
C GLU A 69 12.85 -12.19 -11.96
N THR A 70 12.46 -12.06 -10.68
CA THR A 70 12.38 -13.25 -9.77
C THR A 70 11.21 -13.24 -8.76
N ASP A 71 10.80 -14.42 -8.29
CA ASP A 71 9.79 -14.84 -7.27
C ASP A 71 9.78 -14.09 -5.91
N LEU A 72 10.46 -12.97 -5.81
CA LEU A 72 10.80 -12.24 -4.59
C LEU A 72 9.55 -11.77 -3.86
N TYR A 73 8.56 -11.32 -4.62
CA TYR A 73 7.32 -10.75 -4.11
C TYR A 73 6.48 -11.77 -3.32
N GLN A 74 6.48 -13.03 -3.72
CA GLN A 74 5.74 -14.09 -3.02
C GLN A 74 6.42 -14.48 -1.71
N GLN A 75 7.75 -14.35 -1.65
CA GLN A 75 8.53 -14.66 -0.44
C GLN A 75 8.57 -13.48 0.55
N LEU A 76 8.55 -12.24 0.03
CA LEU A 76 8.27 -11.02 0.78
C LEU A 76 6.92 -11.06 1.51
N GLU A 77 5.90 -11.62 0.87
CA GLU A 77 4.59 -11.85 1.49
C GLU A 77 4.69 -12.85 2.65
N ALA A 78 5.43 -13.95 2.49
CA ALA A 78 5.66 -14.91 3.56
C ALA A 78 6.44 -14.28 4.74
N ALA A 79 7.42 -13.43 4.47
CA ALA A 79 8.18 -12.71 5.49
C ALA A 79 7.32 -11.63 6.21
N ALA A 80 6.47 -10.91 5.47
CA ALA A 80 5.58 -9.91 6.05
C ALA A 80 4.47 -10.55 6.91
N THR A 81 3.90 -11.68 6.47
CA THR A 81 2.79 -12.38 7.15
C THR A 81 3.22 -13.23 8.36
N THR A 82 4.52 -13.50 8.54
CA THR A 82 5.02 -14.34 9.66
C THR A 82 5.25 -13.58 10.97
N GLY A 83 5.02 -12.26 11.00
CA GLY A 83 4.83 -11.51 12.25
C GLY A 83 6.01 -11.53 13.23
N ALA A 84 7.24 -11.65 12.75
CA ALA A 84 8.41 -11.83 13.61
C ALA A 84 9.03 -10.48 14.05
N SER A 85 8.89 -10.16 15.34
CA SER A 85 9.36 -8.93 15.99
C SER A 85 10.75 -8.43 15.55
N ASP A 86 10.83 -7.12 15.25
CA ASP A 86 11.94 -6.15 15.31
C ASP A 86 13.36 -6.46 14.86
N GLY A 87 13.57 -7.61 14.27
CA GLY A 87 14.85 -7.98 13.68
C GLY A 87 14.78 -9.33 13.00
N THR A 88 13.83 -10.18 13.42
CA THR A 88 13.59 -11.46 12.75
C THR A 88 12.99 -11.25 11.37
N GLN A 89 11.99 -10.38 11.18
CA GLN A 89 11.45 -10.06 9.84
C GLN A 89 12.48 -9.47 8.88
N LEU A 90 13.34 -8.56 9.36
CA LEU A 90 14.38 -7.96 8.53
C LEU A 90 15.46 -9.01 8.15
N ASN A 91 15.83 -9.87 9.10
CA ASN A 91 16.77 -10.97 8.83
C ASN A 91 16.16 -12.05 7.93
N GLU A 92 14.90 -12.43 8.13
CA GLU A 92 14.18 -13.37 7.27
C GLU A 92 14.04 -12.80 5.86
N LEU A 93 13.75 -11.51 5.73
CA LEU A 93 13.73 -10.85 4.44
C LEU A 93 15.12 -10.84 3.82
N GLN A 94 16.18 -10.49 4.56
CA GLN A 94 17.55 -10.52 4.07
C GLN A 94 18.01 -11.93 3.66
N ASP A 95 17.69 -12.96 4.45
CA ASP A 95 18.00 -14.36 4.19
C ASP A 95 17.28 -14.85 2.92
N THR A 96 15.99 -14.50 2.78
CA THR A 96 15.18 -14.79 1.59
C THR A 96 15.80 -14.15 0.34
N LEU A 97 16.22 -12.89 0.43
CA LEU A 97 16.86 -12.17 -0.67
C LEU A 97 18.24 -12.77 -1.03
N ALA A 98 19.03 -13.15 -0.03
CA ALA A 98 20.33 -13.79 -0.23
C ALA A 98 20.22 -15.19 -0.86
N GLU A 99 19.17 -15.95 -0.55
CA GLU A 99 18.88 -17.24 -1.19
C GLU A 99 18.54 -17.12 -2.68
N MET A 100 18.13 -15.93 -3.12
CA MET A 100 17.77 -15.63 -4.51
C MET A 100 18.93 -15.08 -5.36
N ASP A 101 20.17 -15.21 -4.86
CA ASP A 101 21.41 -14.65 -5.46
C ASP A 101 21.35 -13.11 -5.61
N VAL A 102 20.45 -12.46 -4.86
CA VAL A 102 20.39 -11.01 -4.75
C VAL A 102 21.16 -10.60 -3.51
N ASP A 103 22.42 -10.20 -3.71
CA ASP A 103 23.34 -9.84 -2.63
C ASP A 103 22.97 -8.48 -2.02
N PHE A 104 22.06 -8.51 -1.04
CA PHE A 104 21.79 -7.40 -0.12
C PHE A 104 22.56 -7.54 1.20
N THR A 105 23.57 -8.42 1.27
CA THR A 105 24.29 -8.73 2.51
C THR A 105 25.08 -7.51 3.04
N GLU A 106 25.35 -6.51 2.18
CA GLU A 106 25.90 -5.20 2.55
C GLU A 106 24.83 -4.10 2.76
N SER A 107 23.55 -4.40 2.52
CA SER A 107 22.46 -3.44 2.27
C SER A 107 21.42 -3.30 3.39
N ALA A 108 21.75 -3.63 4.65
CA ALA A 108 20.89 -3.26 5.78
C ALA A 108 20.59 -1.75 5.84
N ALA A 109 21.44 -0.93 5.22
CA ALA A 109 21.23 0.50 5.02
C ALA A 109 20.14 0.85 3.99
N HIS A 110 19.67 -0.11 3.18
CA HIS A 110 18.63 0.08 2.16
C HIS A 110 17.30 -0.58 2.56
N PHE A 111 17.09 -0.89 3.84
CA PHE A 111 15.81 -1.36 4.35
C PHE A 111 15.40 -0.51 5.55
N GLY A 112 14.10 -0.40 5.79
CA GLY A 112 13.58 0.45 6.84
C GLY A 112 13.55 1.93 6.47
N ASP A 113 13.71 2.78 7.48
CA ASP A 113 13.56 4.24 7.43
C ASP A 113 14.37 4.94 6.33
N SER A 114 15.55 4.41 5.97
CA SER A 114 16.43 5.01 4.97
C SER A 114 15.83 5.08 3.57
N LEU A 115 14.88 4.19 3.26
CA LEU A 115 14.17 4.18 1.98
C LEU A 115 13.10 5.26 1.87
N ILE A 116 12.72 5.89 2.98
CA ILE A 116 11.73 6.97 3.00
C ILE A 116 12.45 8.31 3.08
N GLU A 117 12.28 9.13 2.04
CA GLU A 117 12.71 10.53 2.04
C GLU A 117 11.78 11.36 2.93
N ALA A 118 10.48 11.17 2.77
CA ALA A 118 9.45 11.89 3.52
C ALA A 118 8.10 11.16 3.48
N VAL A 119 7.28 11.43 4.48
CA VAL A 119 5.86 11.06 4.47
C VAL A 119 5.03 12.33 4.68
N GLY A 120 4.01 12.52 3.85
CA GLY A 120 3.10 13.65 3.91
C GLY A 120 2.19 13.64 5.15
N PRO A 121 1.49 14.74 5.44
CA PRO A 121 0.40 14.73 6.40
C PRO A 121 -0.68 13.73 5.96
N VAL A 122 -1.37 13.15 6.94
CA VAL A 122 -2.59 12.38 6.65
C VAL A 122 -3.63 13.31 6.03
N GLY A 123 -4.21 12.86 4.93
CA GLY A 123 -5.32 13.47 4.22
C GLY A 123 -6.56 12.60 4.34
N VAL A 124 -7.72 13.26 4.43
CA VAL A 124 -9.00 12.58 4.36
C VAL A 124 -9.83 13.23 3.27
N ARG A 125 -10.39 12.38 2.41
CA ARG A 125 -11.32 12.76 1.36
C ARG A 125 -12.70 12.27 1.73
N TRP A 126 -13.65 13.20 1.92
CA TRP A 126 -15.06 12.91 2.13
C TRP A 126 -15.83 13.09 0.82
N GLU A 127 -16.62 12.09 0.46
CA GLU A 127 -17.58 12.20 -0.64
C GLU A 127 -18.82 12.99 -0.17
N GLU A 128 -18.85 14.31 -0.36
CA GLU A 128 -19.97 15.15 0.08
C GLU A 128 -21.24 14.89 -0.76
N SER A 129 -21.05 14.57 -2.04
CA SER A 129 -22.09 14.15 -3.00
C SER A 129 -21.47 13.33 -4.13
N GLN A 130 -22.29 12.70 -5.00
CA GLN A 130 -21.79 11.90 -6.14
C GLN A 130 -20.91 12.69 -7.14
N GLU A 131 -20.83 14.01 -7.03
CA GLU A 131 -20.07 14.88 -7.93
C GLU A 131 -19.04 15.76 -7.21
N THR A 132 -18.94 15.71 -5.87
CA THR A 132 -18.07 16.62 -5.10
C THR A 132 -17.36 15.91 -3.96
N ASP A 133 -16.03 15.89 -4.04
CA ASP A 133 -15.13 15.46 -2.97
C ASP A 133 -14.60 16.67 -2.19
N LYS A 134 -14.49 16.51 -0.88
CA LYS A 134 -13.84 17.48 0.01
C LYS A 134 -12.57 16.87 0.58
N ASP A 135 -11.43 17.47 0.25
CA ASP A 135 -10.12 17.08 0.73
C ASP A 135 -9.70 17.96 1.91
N VAL A 136 -9.40 17.34 3.05
CA VAL A 136 -8.76 18.02 4.19
C VAL A 136 -7.53 17.24 4.59
N THR A 137 -6.39 17.93 4.64
CA THR A 137 -5.14 17.40 5.14
C THR A 137 -4.87 17.90 6.55
N ALA A 138 -4.22 17.07 7.37
CA ALA A 138 -3.69 17.49 8.65
C ALA A 138 -2.66 18.60 8.44
N ASP A 139 -2.54 19.50 9.42
CA ASP A 139 -1.47 20.48 9.44
C ASP A 139 -0.11 19.77 9.54
N SER A 140 0.79 20.04 8.60
CA SER A 140 2.19 19.62 8.69
C SER A 140 3.11 20.83 8.61
N SER A 141 4.10 20.85 9.50
CA SER A 141 5.21 21.80 9.45
C SER A 141 6.41 21.26 8.68
N GLN A 142 6.36 20.00 8.20
CA GLN A 142 7.47 19.39 7.49
C GLN A 142 7.41 19.77 6.01
N PRO A 143 8.50 20.31 5.44
CA PRO A 143 8.58 20.54 4.00
C PRO A 143 8.61 19.18 3.29
N LEU A 144 7.81 19.06 2.23
CA LEU A 144 7.80 17.88 1.37
C LEU A 144 8.71 18.10 0.15
N PRO A 145 9.22 17.00 -0.46
CA PRO A 145 9.94 17.09 -1.72
C PRO A 145 9.12 17.80 -2.81
N ASP A 146 9.80 18.61 -3.65
CA ASP A 146 9.17 19.32 -4.77
C ASP A 146 9.02 18.39 -5.99
N ARG A 147 8.23 17.32 -5.82
CA ARG A 147 7.89 16.30 -6.82
C ARG A 147 6.58 15.59 -6.44
N GLU A 148 6.06 14.79 -7.35
CA GLU A 148 4.94 13.90 -7.04
C GLU A 148 5.38 12.79 -6.05
N PRO A 149 4.47 12.36 -5.15
CA PRO A 149 4.72 11.22 -4.27
C PRO A 149 4.88 9.94 -5.09
N ASP A 150 5.73 9.03 -4.62
CA ASP A 150 5.95 7.73 -5.27
C ASP A 150 4.79 6.76 -5.02
N ALA A 151 4.08 6.94 -3.90
CA ALA A 151 2.86 6.22 -3.60
C ALA A 151 1.93 7.05 -2.71
N ARG A 152 0.62 6.79 -2.83
CA ARG A 152 -0.41 7.30 -1.92
C ARG A 152 -1.41 6.17 -1.64
N PRO A 153 -1.26 5.43 -0.53
CA PRO A 153 -2.34 4.58 0.00
C PRO A 153 -3.63 5.40 0.12
N GLN A 154 -4.76 4.83 -0.29
CA GLN A 154 -6.11 5.43 -0.21
C GLN A 154 -7.05 4.44 0.48
N MET A 155 -6.87 4.27 1.79
CA MET A 155 -7.56 3.25 2.57
C MET A 155 -8.93 3.75 3.03
N ILE A 156 -9.94 2.89 2.91
CA ILE A 156 -11.28 3.10 3.48
C ILE A 156 -11.42 2.23 4.71
N ALA A 157 -11.71 2.84 5.87
CA ALA A 157 -11.72 2.17 7.16
C ALA A 157 -12.54 0.87 7.19
N ASP A 158 -13.70 0.85 6.52
CA ASP A 158 -14.60 -0.31 6.50
C ASP A 158 -14.04 -1.56 5.82
N PHE A 159 -12.93 -1.45 5.07
CA PHE A 159 -12.29 -2.59 4.41
C PHE A 159 -11.15 -3.23 5.22
N TYR A 160 -10.77 -2.65 6.36
CA TYR A 160 -9.61 -3.08 7.13
C TYR A 160 -9.99 -3.33 8.58
N ASP A 161 -9.40 -4.36 9.17
CA ASP A 161 -9.64 -4.74 10.57
C ASP A 161 -8.31 -5.05 11.24
N PHE A 162 -7.74 -4.05 11.92
CA PHE A 162 -6.47 -4.15 12.61
C PHE A 162 -6.55 -3.61 14.05
N ASP A 163 -6.06 -4.42 14.99
CA ASP A 163 -5.98 -4.03 16.41
C ASP A 163 -4.56 -3.61 16.81
N THR A 164 -3.54 -4.14 16.14
CA THR A 164 -2.12 -3.93 16.47
C THR A 164 -1.48 -2.93 15.49
N ILE A 165 -0.19 -2.64 15.69
CA ILE A 165 0.57 -1.82 14.73
C ILE A 165 1.09 -2.70 13.59
N GLU A 166 1.40 -3.96 13.89
CA GLU A 166 1.82 -4.99 12.95
C GLU A 166 0.68 -5.35 11.98
N GLY A 167 -0.54 -5.57 12.49
CA GLY A 167 -1.70 -5.83 11.63
C GLY A 167 -2.04 -4.63 10.73
N PHE A 168 -1.82 -3.41 11.22
CA PHE A 168 -1.96 -2.21 10.37
C PHE A 168 -0.89 -2.17 9.26
N GLN A 169 0.34 -2.54 9.57
CA GLN A 169 1.43 -2.63 8.59
C GLN A 169 1.11 -3.68 7.52
N GLU A 170 0.60 -4.84 7.93
CA GLU A 170 0.15 -5.91 7.03
C GLU A 170 -0.93 -5.39 6.06
N ASP A 171 -1.98 -4.74 6.58
CA ASP A 171 -3.05 -4.16 5.77
C ASP A 171 -2.56 -3.05 4.83
N LEU A 172 -1.63 -2.20 5.29
CA LEU A 172 -1.04 -1.15 4.48
C LEU A 172 -0.19 -1.71 3.33
N VAL A 173 0.60 -2.75 3.60
CA VAL A 173 1.40 -3.46 2.59
C VAL A 173 0.48 -4.17 1.58
N HIS A 174 -0.56 -4.85 2.06
CA HIS A 174 -1.56 -5.49 1.22
C HIS A 174 -2.28 -4.49 0.31
N HIS A 175 -2.67 -3.33 0.84
CA HIS A 175 -3.30 -2.28 0.05
C HIS A 175 -2.39 -1.74 -1.04
N LEU A 176 -1.11 -1.46 -0.74
CA LEU A 176 -0.12 -1.04 -1.72
C LEU A 176 0.05 -2.09 -2.84
N ARG A 177 -0.06 -3.37 -2.50
CA ARG A 177 -0.02 -4.47 -3.46
C ARG A 177 -1.25 -4.50 -4.36
N CYS A 178 -2.43 -4.25 -3.81
CA CYS A 178 -3.65 -4.06 -4.59
C CYS A 178 -3.55 -2.85 -5.52
N GLN A 179 -2.86 -1.78 -5.13
CA GLN A 179 -2.59 -0.65 -6.03
C GLN A 179 -1.65 -1.02 -7.18
N VAL A 180 -0.63 -1.85 -6.93
CA VAL A 180 0.23 -2.37 -8.01
C VAL A 180 -0.58 -3.24 -8.98
N ARG A 181 -1.41 -4.16 -8.48
CA ARG A 181 -2.37 -4.93 -9.29
C ARG A 181 -3.18 -4.02 -10.19
N ASP A 182 -3.76 -2.98 -9.61
CA ASP A 182 -4.64 -2.05 -10.31
C ASP A 182 -3.93 -1.37 -11.47
N CYS A 183 -2.64 -1.00 -11.34
CA CYS A 183 -1.84 -0.48 -12.45
C CYS A 183 -1.78 -1.44 -13.65
N TYR A 184 -1.62 -2.75 -13.43
CA TYR A 184 -1.60 -3.74 -14.52
C TYR A 184 -2.98 -3.92 -15.17
N ILE A 185 -4.02 -3.98 -14.35
CA ILE A 185 -5.40 -4.11 -14.83
C ILE A 185 -5.82 -2.88 -15.65
N GLU A 186 -5.41 -1.68 -15.25
CA GLU A 186 -5.62 -0.45 -16.03
C GLU A 186 -4.90 -0.47 -17.38
N MET A 187 -3.74 -1.12 -17.46
CA MET A 187 -3.03 -1.36 -18.71
C MET A 187 -3.67 -2.46 -19.58
N GLY A 188 -4.72 -3.13 -19.08
CA GLY A 188 -5.41 -4.22 -19.77
C GLY A 188 -4.60 -5.51 -19.86
N ILE A 189 -3.67 -5.70 -18.91
CA ILE A 189 -2.81 -6.88 -18.84
C ILE A 189 -2.87 -7.52 -17.46
N ALA A 190 -2.49 -8.79 -17.40
CA ALA A 190 -2.45 -9.54 -16.18
C ALA A 190 -1.35 -9.02 -15.27
N PRO A 191 -1.66 -8.80 -13.98
CA PRO A 191 -0.61 -8.61 -13.00
C PRO A 191 0.23 -9.89 -12.90
N PRO A 192 1.54 -9.76 -12.58
CA PRO A 192 2.36 -10.90 -12.21
C PRO A 192 1.69 -11.69 -11.07
N GLU A 193 1.92 -13.01 -10.99
CA GLU A 193 1.21 -13.89 -10.07
C GLU A 193 1.23 -13.39 -8.62
N ALA A 194 2.36 -12.87 -8.16
CA ALA A 194 2.51 -12.32 -6.81
C ALA A 194 1.62 -11.08 -6.52
N PHE A 195 1.18 -10.36 -7.55
CA PHE A 195 0.27 -9.21 -7.45
C PHE A 195 -1.19 -9.56 -7.79
N ARG A 196 -1.50 -10.84 -8.05
CA ARG A 196 -2.88 -11.32 -8.28
C ARG A 196 -3.62 -11.48 -6.95
N VAL A 197 -3.86 -10.36 -6.27
CA VAL A 197 -4.55 -10.33 -4.98
C VAL A 197 -5.90 -9.68 -5.01
N LEU A 198 -6.72 -10.08 -4.05
CA LEU A 198 -8.03 -9.50 -3.83
C LEU A 198 -8.00 -8.48 -2.70
N GLY A 199 -8.84 -7.46 -2.83
CA GLY A 199 -8.94 -6.36 -1.87
C GLY A 199 -8.87 -5.01 -2.56
N PRO A 200 -9.26 -3.94 -1.85
CA PRO A 200 -9.31 -2.59 -2.39
C PRO A 200 -7.90 -2.04 -2.67
N GLY A 201 -7.68 -1.55 -3.89
CA GLY A 201 -6.49 -0.78 -4.29
C GLY A 201 -6.85 0.69 -4.50
N PHE A 202 -6.73 1.20 -5.73
CA PHE A 202 -7.18 2.54 -6.05
C PHE A 202 -8.71 2.64 -5.95
N TYR A 203 -9.19 3.72 -5.34
CA TYR A 203 -10.62 3.93 -5.13
C TYR A 203 -11.38 4.01 -6.45
N GLU A 204 -10.82 4.73 -7.42
CA GLU A 204 -11.37 4.91 -8.75
C GLU A 204 -11.63 3.55 -9.43
N ASN A 205 -10.74 2.58 -9.20
CA ASN A 205 -10.81 1.24 -9.78
C ASN A 205 -11.90 0.40 -9.13
N ILE A 206 -12.16 0.56 -7.83
CA ILE A 206 -13.35 -0.03 -7.19
C ILE A 206 -14.62 0.42 -7.93
N GLY A 207 -14.68 1.69 -8.32
CA GLY A 207 -15.74 2.23 -9.16
C GLY A 207 -15.83 1.52 -10.50
N TRP A 208 -14.70 1.32 -11.19
CA TRP A 208 -14.69 0.64 -12.49
C TRP A 208 -15.12 -0.81 -12.39
N TYR A 209 -14.59 -1.57 -11.43
CA TYR A 209 -14.91 -2.97 -11.20
C TYR A 209 -16.40 -3.16 -10.91
N ARG A 210 -17.02 -2.26 -10.16
CA ARG A 210 -18.46 -2.33 -9.86
C ARG A 210 -19.39 -2.02 -11.03
N HIS A 211 -18.95 -1.18 -11.98
CA HIS A 211 -19.83 -0.65 -13.03
C HIS A 211 -19.58 -1.25 -14.41
N HIS A 212 -18.50 -2.02 -14.58
CA HIS A 212 -18.12 -2.60 -15.85
C HIS A 212 -18.06 -4.14 -15.76
N GLU A 213 -18.99 -4.82 -16.43
CA GLU A 213 -19.13 -6.28 -16.42
C GLU A 213 -17.90 -7.06 -16.93
N PHE A 214 -16.97 -6.38 -17.61
CA PHE A 214 -15.76 -7.02 -18.14
C PHE A 214 -14.63 -7.14 -17.11
N TYR A 215 -14.72 -6.41 -15.99
CA TYR A 215 -13.77 -6.57 -14.89
C TYR A 215 -14.38 -7.47 -13.81
N PRO A 216 -13.66 -8.52 -13.39
CA PRO A 216 -13.95 -9.21 -12.16
C PRO A 216 -13.92 -8.26 -10.93
N ASP A 217 -14.57 -8.67 -9.84
CA ASP A 217 -14.64 -7.92 -8.58
C ASP A 217 -13.31 -7.97 -7.80
N TYR A 218 -12.19 -7.55 -8.39
CA TYR A 218 -10.86 -7.63 -7.77
C TYR A 218 -10.77 -6.93 -6.41
N TYR A 219 -11.60 -5.90 -6.18
CA TYR A 219 -11.66 -5.19 -4.91
C TYR A 219 -12.24 -6.01 -3.75
N ASN A 220 -12.96 -7.10 -4.03
CA ASN A 220 -13.69 -7.88 -3.04
C ASN A 220 -12.86 -9.08 -2.58
N TYR A 221 -12.47 -9.08 -1.29
CA TYR A 221 -11.71 -10.17 -0.66
C TYR A 221 -12.33 -11.56 -0.79
N HIS A 222 -13.63 -11.65 -1.07
CA HIS A 222 -14.36 -12.92 -1.15
C HIS A 222 -14.82 -13.26 -2.58
N ALA A 223 -14.37 -12.51 -3.59
CA ALA A 223 -14.68 -12.84 -4.97
C ALA A 223 -13.94 -14.11 -5.40
N GLU A 224 -14.58 -14.91 -6.24
CA GLU A 224 -13.94 -16.01 -6.97
C GLU A 224 -13.51 -15.45 -8.32
N ILE A 225 -12.21 -15.32 -8.55
CA ILE A 225 -11.63 -14.76 -9.78
C ILE A 225 -10.93 -15.88 -10.55
N ASP A 226 -11.36 -16.11 -11.78
CA ASP A 226 -10.79 -17.09 -12.70
C ASP A 226 -10.13 -16.45 -13.95
N ASP A 227 -10.23 -15.13 -14.08
CA ASP A 227 -9.63 -14.35 -15.16
C ASP A 227 -8.86 -13.16 -14.59
N TRP A 228 -7.58 -13.07 -14.95
CA TRP A 228 -6.71 -11.95 -14.60
C TRP A 228 -6.31 -11.12 -15.82
N GLN A 229 -7.07 -11.15 -16.92
CA GLN A 229 -6.74 -10.54 -18.21
C GLN A 229 -5.59 -11.27 -18.94
N GLU A 230 -5.37 -12.56 -18.67
CA GLU A 230 -4.27 -13.32 -19.27
C GLU A 230 -4.39 -13.41 -20.79
N GLU A 231 -5.61 -13.50 -21.34
CA GLU A 231 -5.85 -13.52 -22.79
C GLU A 231 -5.38 -12.24 -23.50
N HIS A 232 -5.35 -11.12 -22.77
CA HIS A 232 -4.94 -9.81 -23.29
C HIS A 232 -3.46 -9.50 -23.04
N THR A 233 -2.77 -10.38 -22.31
CA THR A 233 -1.37 -10.19 -21.92
C THR A 233 -0.42 -10.77 -22.97
N PRO A 234 0.54 -9.99 -23.50
CA PRO A 234 1.57 -10.53 -24.38
C PRO A 234 2.31 -11.70 -23.71
N GLU A 235 2.57 -12.79 -24.44
CA GLU A 235 3.15 -14.04 -23.90
C GLU A 235 4.46 -13.84 -23.11
N GLY A 236 5.24 -12.80 -23.41
CA GLY A 236 6.49 -12.48 -22.72
C GLY A 236 6.34 -11.78 -21.36
N LEU A 237 5.11 -11.47 -20.93
CA LEU A 237 4.80 -10.75 -19.68
C LEU A 237 3.98 -11.59 -18.68
N LEU A 238 3.71 -12.86 -18.99
CA LEU A 238 2.95 -13.79 -18.14
C LEU A 238 3.82 -14.53 -17.11
N GLY A 239 5.11 -14.17 -17.00
CA GLY A 239 6.08 -14.76 -16.09
C GLY A 239 6.00 -14.18 -14.69
#